data_AF-A0A1K1RY32-F1
#
_entry.id   AF-A0A1K1RY32-F1
#
_cell.length_a   1.000
_cell.length_b   1.000
_cell.length_c   1.000
_cell.angle_alpha   90.00
_cell.angle_beta   90.00
_cell.angle_gamma   90.00
#
_symmetry.space_group_name_H-M   'P 1'
#
loop_
_entity.id
_entity.type
_entity.pdbx_description
1 polymer ?
#
loop_
_entity_poly.entity_id
_entity_poly.type
_entity_poly.pdbx_seq_one_letter_code
_entity_poly.pdbx_strand_id
1 'polypeptide(L)'
;MLIWGWRTRVYVLAMTTFLCGRCGNPASHAVRKAVTKFTLFFIPLFPIGVKYSAQCTFCGIENRISKEDAVRLQAQEEQGQAQQQGFQQSPHPSQPQGFPQPQHPSQGYQQPGQFPHQGH
;
A
#
# COMPACT_ATOMS: atom_id res chain seq x y z
N MET A 1 -34.46 -9.71 -28.46
CA MET A 1 -33.07 -9.27 -28.67
C MET A 1 -32.27 -9.70 -27.44
N LEU A 2 -31.24 -10.53 -27.59
CA LEU A 2 -30.34 -10.96 -26.49
C LEU A 2 -29.05 -10.13 -26.58
N ILE A 3 -28.65 -9.48 -25.50
CA ILE A 3 -27.39 -8.71 -25.44
C ILE A 3 -26.41 -9.46 -24.54
N TRP A 4 -25.25 -9.83 -25.06
CA TRP A 4 -24.17 -10.48 -24.32
C TRP A 4 -22.93 -9.60 -24.27
N GLY A 5 -22.11 -9.79 -23.23
CA GLY A 5 -20.87 -9.03 -23.04
C GLY A 5 -19.99 -9.58 -21.92
N TRP A 6 -18.89 -8.88 -21.63
CA TRP A 6 -17.94 -9.22 -20.59
C TRP A 6 -17.67 -8.01 -19.70
N ARG A 7 -17.61 -8.23 -18.39
CA ARG A 7 -17.25 -7.18 -17.43
C ARG A 7 -16.11 -7.65 -16.56
N THR A 8 -14.99 -6.92 -16.60
CA THR A 8 -13.83 -7.17 -15.71
C THR A 8 -13.88 -6.21 -14.53
N ARG A 9 -13.72 -6.74 -13.32
CA ARG A 9 -13.50 -5.95 -12.09
C ARG A 9 -12.11 -6.24 -11.54
N VAL A 10 -11.38 -5.19 -11.17
CA VAL A 10 -10.05 -5.28 -10.59
C VAL A 10 -10.14 -4.95 -9.11
N TYR A 11 -9.56 -5.81 -8.28
CA TYR A 11 -9.48 -5.66 -6.83
C TYR A 11 -8.01 -5.61 -6.43
N VAL A 12 -7.62 -4.65 -5.59
CA VAL A 12 -6.30 -4.68 -4.95
C VAL A 12 -6.41 -5.60 -3.74
N LEU A 13 -5.59 -6.64 -3.69
CA LEU A 13 -5.55 -7.61 -2.60
C LEU A 13 -4.53 -7.21 -1.54
N ALA A 14 -3.40 -6.66 -1.97
CA ALA A 14 -2.31 -6.23 -1.09
C ALA A 14 -1.36 -5.24 -1.79
N MET A 15 -0.57 -4.55 -0.99
CA MET A 15 0.54 -3.66 -1.25
C MET A 15 1.75 -4.20 -0.48
N THR A 16 2.53 -5.08 -1.13
CA THR A 16 3.73 -5.66 -0.51
C THR A 16 4.99 -5.02 -1.07
N THR A 17 6.02 -4.84 -0.25
CA THR A 17 7.29 -4.25 -0.70
C THR A 17 8.32 -5.34 -0.93
N PHE A 18 8.82 -5.43 -2.16
CA PHE A 18 9.89 -6.34 -2.55
C PHE A 18 10.72 -5.75 -3.70
N LEU A 19 11.84 -6.38 -4.02
CA LEU A 19 12.73 -5.93 -5.09
C LEU A 19 12.06 -6.15 -6.46
N CYS A 20 11.88 -5.09 -7.24
CA CYS A 20 11.32 -5.22 -8.57
C CYS A 20 12.34 -5.85 -9.53
N GLY A 21 12.01 -6.99 -10.14
CA GLY A 21 12.87 -7.66 -11.12
C GLY A 21 13.13 -6.87 -12.42
N ARG A 22 12.41 -5.77 -12.66
CA ARG A 22 12.60 -4.90 -13.84
C ARG A 22 13.47 -3.68 -13.56
N CYS A 23 13.19 -2.91 -12.52
CA CYS A 23 13.95 -1.68 -12.20
C CYS A 23 15.00 -1.87 -11.12
N GLY A 24 15.02 -3.01 -10.41
CA GLY A 24 16.00 -3.29 -9.37
C GLY A 24 15.79 -2.53 -8.06
N ASN A 25 14.74 -1.72 -7.93
CA ASN A 25 14.48 -0.94 -6.73
C ASN A 25 13.52 -1.67 -5.78
N PRO A 26 13.71 -1.56 -4.44
CA PRO A 26 12.73 -1.99 -3.47
C PRO A 26 11.51 -1.08 -3.60
N ALA A 27 10.40 -1.64 -4.06
CA ALA A 27 9.19 -0.89 -4.32
C ALA A 27 7.97 -1.65 -3.82
N SER A 28 6.93 -0.91 -3.44
CA SER A 28 5.64 -1.51 -3.16
C SER A 28 5.03 -2.00 -4.48
N HIS A 29 4.46 -3.20 -4.43
CA HIS A 29 3.80 -3.84 -5.55
C HIS A 29 2.33 -4.04 -5.20
N ALA A 30 1.46 -3.44 -6.00
CA ALA A 30 0.03 -3.62 -5.88
C ALA A 30 -0.35 -4.99 -6.46
N VAL A 31 -0.65 -5.92 -5.57
CA VAL A 31 -1.20 -7.23 -5.92
C VAL A 31 -2.66 -7.05 -6.28
N ARG A 32 -3.02 -7.37 -7.52
CA ARG A 32 -4.34 -7.17 -8.10
C ARG A 32 -4.96 -8.48 -8.54
N LYS A 33 -6.28 -8.56 -8.41
CA LYS A 33 -7.13 -9.63 -8.90
C LYS A 33 -8.13 -9.07 -9.90
N ALA A 34 -7.98 -9.45 -11.16
CA ALA A 34 -8.92 -9.13 -12.21
C ALA A 34 -9.89 -10.30 -12.42
N VAL A 35 -11.17 -10.08 -12.14
CA VAL A 35 -12.25 -11.07 -12.33
C VAL A 35 -13.10 -10.64 -13.51
N THR A 36 -13.04 -11.40 -14.59
CA THR A 36 -13.91 -11.24 -15.76
C THR A 36 -15.18 -12.06 -15.56
N LYS A 37 -16.33 -11.42 -15.68
CA LYS A 37 -17.66 -12.05 -15.59
C LYS A 37 -18.36 -11.96 -16.94
N PHE A 38 -19.05 -13.04 -17.32
CA PHE A 38 -19.98 -13.01 -18.44
C PHE A 38 -21.23 -12.23 -18.02
N THR A 39 -21.68 -11.33 -18.90
CA THR A 39 -22.89 -10.54 -18.68
C THR A 39 -23.91 -10.85 -19.75
N LEU A 40 -25.14 -11.16 -19.33
CA LEU A 40 -26.30 -11.27 -20.21
C LEU A 40 -27.29 -10.19 -19.81
N PHE A 41 -27.75 -9.37 -20.76
CA PHE A 41 -28.61 -8.21 -20.48
C PHE A 41 -28.07 -7.32 -19.34
N PHE A 42 -26.76 -7.06 -19.33
CA PHE A 42 -26.07 -6.28 -18.29
C PHE A 42 -26.02 -6.91 -16.88
N ILE A 43 -26.64 -8.07 -16.67
CA ILE A 43 -26.58 -8.83 -15.42
C ILE A 43 -25.32 -9.73 -15.44
N PRO A 44 -24.36 -9.56 -14.53
CA PRO A 44 -23.20 -10.44 -14.43
C PRO A 44 -23.62 -11.81 -13.86
N LEU A 45 -23.59 -12.85 -14.69
CA LEU A 45 -24.08 -14.19 -14.33
C LEU A 45 -23.00 -15.03 -13.63
N PHE A 46 -21.87 -15.27 -14.30
CA PHE A 46 -20.81 -16.14 -13.79
C PHE A 46 -19.41 -15.60 -14.12
N PRO A 47 -18.41 -15.80 -13.25
CA PRO A 47 -17.01 -15.49 -13.55
C PRO A 47 -16.46 -16.47 -14.58
N ILE A 48 -15.87 -15.94 -15.65
CA ILE A 48 -15.25 -16.74 -16.72
C ILE A 48 -13.72 -16.73 -16.66
N GLY A 49 -13.13 -15.78 -15.94
CA GLY A 49 -11.68 -15.70 -15.81
C GLY A 49 -11.26 -14.96 -14.56
N VAL A 50 -10.19 -15.43 -13.94
CA VAL A 50 -9.51 -14.74 -12.84
C VAL A 50 -8.04 -14.65 -13.19
N LYS A 51 -7.49 -13.44 -13.10
CA LYS A 51 -6.06 -13.17 -13.31
C LYS A 51 -5.52 -12.47 -12.09
N TYR A 52 -4.31 -12.83 -11.69
CA TYR A 52 -3.57 -12.17 -10.63
C TYR A 52 -2.36 -11.46 -11.22
N SER A 53 -2.12 -10.24 -10.78
CA SER A 53 -0.97 -9.45 -11.20
C SER A 53 -0.36 -8.70 -10.03
N ALA A 54 0.92 -8.36 -10.15
CA ALA A 54 1.63 -7.49 -9.23
C ALA A 54 2.16 -6.29 -10.02
N GLN A 55 1.75 -5.07 -9.66
CA GLN A 55 2.19 -3.84 -10.30
C GLN A 55 3.18 -3.08 -9.44
N CYS A 56 4.38 -2.84 -9.94
CA CYS A 56 5.39 -2.01 -9.27
C CYS A 56 4.94 -0.54 -9.22
N THR A 57 4.92 0.08 -8.04
CA THR A 57 4.57 1.50 -7.90
C THR A 57 5.68 2.44 -8.37
N PHE A 58 6.90 1.94 -8.55
CA PHE A 58 8.04 2.75 -9.00
C PHE A 58 8.12 2.88 -10.53
N CYS A 59 8.12 1.74 -11.25
CA CYS A 59 8.26 1.74 -12.72
C CYS A 59 6.96 1.40 -13.46
N GLY A 60 5.88 1.05 -12.76
CA GLY A 60 4.58 0.76 -13.35
C GLY A 60 4.43 -0.61 -14.01
N ILE A 61 5.50 -1.42 -14.08
CA ILE A 61 5.46 -2.74 -14.71
C ILE A 61 4.48 -3.66 -13.98
N GLU A 62 3.68 -4.38 -14.75
CA GLU A 62 2.75 -5.38 -14.22
C GLU A 62 3.23 -6.78 -14.61
N ASN A 63 3.46 -7.63 -13.61
CA ASN A 63 3.79 -9.03 -13.80
C ASN A 63 2.61 -9.91 -13.40
N ARG A 64 2.30 -10.92 -14.22
CA ARG A 64 1.33 -11.95 -13.82
C ARG A 64 1.92 -12.84 -12.75
N ILE A 65 1.12 -13.14 -11.74
CA ILE A 65 1.51 -14.02 -10.63
C ILE A 65 0.52 -15.17 -10.50
N SER A 66 0.95 -16.24 -9.84
CA SER A 66 0.09 -17.37 -9.53
C SER A 66 -0.97 -16.99 -8.49
N LYS A 67 -2.05 -17.78 -8.38
CA LYS A 67 -3.07 -17.57 -7.34
C LYS A 67 -2.45 -17.78 -5.95
N GLU A 68 -1.58 -18.77 -5.84
CA GLU A 68 -0.93 -19.17 -4.59
C GLU A 68 -0.04 -18.03 -4.08
N ASP A 69 0.73 -17.40 -4.97
CA ASP A 69 1.55 -16.23 -4.64
C ASP A 69 0.69 -15.04 -4.21
N ALA A 70 -0.40 -14.76 -4.94
CA ALA A 70 -1.28 -13.65 -4.60
C ALA A 70 -1.89 -13.80 -3.19
N VAL A 71 -2.35 -15.02 -2.85
CA VAL A 71 -2.92 -15.32 -1.53
C VAL A 71 -1.85 -15.22 -0.44
N ARG A 72 -0.64 -15.73 -0.70
CA ARG A 72 0.47 -15.63 0.24
C ARG A 72 0.85 -14.17 0.52
N LEU A 73 0.93 -13.33 -0.51
CA LEU A 73 1.23 -11.91 -0.37
C LEU A 73 0.11 -11.14 0.35
N GLN A 74 -1.15 -11.52 0.11
CA GLN A 74 -2.29 -10.98 0.85
C GLN A 74 -2.20 -11.29 2.34
N ALA A 75 -1.94 -12.56 2.69
CA ALA A 75 -1.80 -12.98 4.09
C ALA A 75 -0.65 -12.27 4.82
N GLN A 76 0.45 -11.98 4.12
CA GLN A 76 1.58 -11.23 4.70
C GLN A 76 1.23 -9.78 5.05
N GLU A 77 0.40 -9.12 4.24
CA GLU A 77 -0.09 -7.78 4.57
C GLU A 77 -0.99 -7.79 5.81
N GLU A 78 -1.90 -8.76 5.90
CA GLU A 78 -2.79 -8.92 7.05
C GLU A 78 -1.99 -9.12 8.36
N GLN A 79 -0.91 -9.90 8.31
CA GLN A 79 0.02 -10.07 9.45
C GLN A 79 0.77 -8.78 9.80
N GLY A 80 1.25 -8.03 8.81
CA GLY A 80 1.91 -6.73 9.02
C GLY A 80 0.99 -5.67 9.61
N GLN A 81 -0.30 -5.67 9.22
CA GLN A 81 -1.32 -4.75 9.73
C GLN A 81 -1.71 -5.06 11.18
N ALA A 82 -1.84 -6.33 11.55
CA ALA A 82 -2.13 -6.73 12.92
C ALA A 82 -1.06 -6.22 13.91
N GLN A 83 0.20 -6.20 13.48
CA GLN A 83 1.30 -5.69 14.31
C GLN A 83 1.25 -4.15 14.46
N GLN A 84 0.78 -3.40 13.45
CA GLN A 84 0.63 -1.94 13.55
C GLN A 84 -0.55 -1.51 14.44
N GLN A 85 -1.64 -2.29 14.48
CA GLN A 85 -2.79 -2.01 15.34
C GLN A 85 -2.49 -2.18 16.84
N GLY A 86 -1.44 -2.93 17.19
CA GLY A 86 -0.97 -3.07 18.57
C GLY A 86 -0.26 -1.83 19.13
N PHE A 87 0.13 -0.86 18.30
CA PHE A 87 0.85 0.34 18.75
C PHE A 87 -0.02 1.59 18.91
N GLN A 88 -1.35 1.50 18.68
CA GLN A 88 -2.26 2.66 18.73
C GLN A 88 -3.17 2.73 19.96
N GLN A 89 -2.97 1.89 20.98
CA GLN A 89 -3.73 1.98 22.23
C GLN A 89 -2.80 2.04 23.44
N SER A 90 -2.11 3.16 23.59
CA SER A 90 -1.68 3.60 24.93
C SER A 90 -2.66 4.68 25.39
N PRO A 91 -3.49 4.43 26.41
CA PRO A 91 -4.28 5.50 27.03
C PRO A 91 -3.31 6.47 27.70
N HIS A 92 -3.11 7.66 27.12
CA HIS A 92 -2.49 8.76 27.85
C HIS A 92 -3.40 9.11 29.03
N PRO A 93 -2.95 8.98 30.30
CA PRO A 93 -3.72 9.50 31.42
C PRO A 93 -3.70 11.03 31.33
N SER A 94 -4.88 11.65 31.27
CA SER A 94 -5.08 13.09 31.44
C SER A 94 -4.62 13.48 32.84
N GLN A 95 -3.43 14.08 32.95
CA GLN A 95 -2.98 14.68 34.21
C GLN A 95 -3.78 15.96 34.47
N PRO A 96 -4.37 16.14 35.67
CA PRO A 96 -5.01 17.38 36.06
C PRO A 96 -3.98 18.50 36.21
N GLN A 97 -4.30 19.66 35.64
CA GLN A 97 -3.53 20.90 35.73
C GLN A 97 -3.36 21.32 37.20
N GLY A 98 -2.13 21.54 37.63
CA GLY A 98 -1.91 22.05 38.97
C GLY A 98 -0.48 22.27 39.41
N PHE A 99 0.44 22.77 38.57
CA PHE A 99 1.74 23.27 39.04
C PHE A 99 2.26 24.43 38.15
N PRO A 100 2.80 25.52 38.73
CA PRO A 100 3.41 26.60 37.95
C PRO A 100 4.72 26.11 37.32
N GLN A 101 4.82 26.32 36.01
CA GLN A 101 5.93 25.91 35.14
C GLN A 101 7.19 26.76 35.41
N PRO A 102 8.35 26.17 35.75
CA PRO A 102 9.62 26.89 35.74
C PRO A 102 10.04 27.18 34.29
N GLN A 103 10.39 28.43 34.00
CA GLN A 103 10.89 28.86 32.70
C GLN A 103 12.26 28.21 32.41
N HIS A 104 12.35 27.44 31.33
CA HIS A 104 13.61 26.93 30.79
C HIS A 104 14.10 27.91 29.71
N PRO A 105 15.34 28.40 29.76
CA PRO A 105 15.86 29.28 28.72
C PRO A 105 16.12 28.48 27.43
N SER A 106 15.62 29.01 26.31
CA SER A 106 15.81 28.49 24.96
C SER A 106 17.30 28.53 24.58
N GLN A 107 17.96 27.37 24.64
CA GLN A 107 19.29 27.18 24.05
C GLN A 107 19.15 26.90 22.56
N GLY A 108 19.87 27.70 21.77
CA GLY A 108 19.76 27.79 20.32
C GLY A 108 20.03 26.47 19.60
N TYR A 109 19.15 26.15 18.65
CA TYR A 109 19.43 25.15 17.63
C TYR A 109 20.41 25.74 16.62
N GLN A 110 21.62 25.15 16.59
CA GLN A 110 22.60 25.35 15.54
C GLN A 110 22.08 24.71 14.25
N GLN A 111 21.95 25.51 13.19
CA GLN A 111 21.73 25.04 11.82
C GLN A 111 22.94 24.22 11.34
N PRO A 112 22.75 23.01 10.81
CA PRO A 112 23.81 22.33 10.07
C PRO A 112 23.83 22.81 8.61
N GLY A 113 24.95 23.42 8.22
CA GLY A 113 25.58 23.20 6.91
C GLY A 113 25.11 24.04 5.73
N GLN A 114 25.79 25.16 5.50
CA GLN A 114 25.83 25.89 4.23
C GLN A 114 26.43 25.01 3.12
N PHE A 115 25.76 24.93 1.97
CA PHE A 115 26.33 24.41 0.73
C PHE A 115 27.13 25.53 0.04
N PRO A 116 28.42 25.34 -0.32
CA PRO A 116 29.13 26.32 -1.11
C PRO A 116 28.70 26.21 -2.58
N HIS A 117 28.16 27.31 -3.09
CA HIS A 117 28.05 27.58 -4.52
C HIS A 117 29.46 27.79 -5.08
N GLN A 118 29.95 26.88 -5.91
CA GLN A 118 31.07 27.16 -6.81
C GLN A 118 30.52 27.31 -8.22
N GLY A 119 30.57 28.54 -8.72
CA GLY A 119 30.64 28.82 -10.15
C GLY A 119 32.09 29.04 -10.55
N HIS A 120 32.44 28.56 -11.74
CA HIS A 120 33.11 29.25 -12.86
C HIS A 120 33.05 28.30 -14.07
#